data_AF-L7F991-F1
#
_entry.id   AF-L7F991-F1
#
_cell.length_a   1.000
_cell.length_b   1.000
_cell.length_c   1.000
_cell.angle_alpha   90.00
_cell.angle_beta   90.00
_cell.angle_gamma   90.00
#
_symmetry.space_group_name_H-M   'P 1'
#
loop_
_entity.id
_entity.type
_entity.pdbx_description
1 polymer ?
#
loop_
_entity_poly.entity_id
_entity_poly.type
_entity_poly.pdbx_seq_one_letter_code
_entity_poly.pdbx_strand_id
1 'polypeptide(L)'
;MSGVMMRPSELYADDLVFEHEATARTGVPGPVIRQWARRGKIQRFSGDGRLTGNGHEFKTMYALPEIRERAKTYRPMPQRSPVAA
;
A
#
# COMPACT_ATOMS: atom_id res chain seq x y z
N MET A 1 -33.77 -6.18 -5.20
CA MET A 1 -32.64 -5.23 -5.30
C MET A 1 -31.37 -5.99 -4.98
N SER A 2 -30.72 -6.52 -6.00
CA SER A 2 -29.49 -7.30 -5.84
C SER A 2 -28.37 -6.32 -5.52
N GLY A 3 -27.92 -6.31 -4.26
CA GLY A 3 -26.72 -5.58 -3.87
C GLY A 3 -25.55 -6.17 -4.65
N VAL A 4 -25.13 -5.47 -5.71
CA VAL A 4 -23.92 -5.82 -6.46
C VAL A 4 -22.79 -5.71 -5.45
N MET A 5 -22.29 -6.87 -5.01
CA MET A 5 -21.11 -6.99 -4.17
C MET A 5 -19.91 -6.64 -5.06
N MET A 6 -19.78 -5.35 -5.38
CA MET A 6 -18.70 -4.80 -6.21
C MET A 6 -17.39 -5.20 -5.56
N ARG A 7 -16.54 -5.90 -6.31
CA ARG A 7 -15.22 -6.24 -5.81
C ARG A 7 -14.44 -4.94 -5.74
N PRO A 8 -13.75 -4.61 -4.64
CA PRO A 8 -12.97 -3.37 -4.55
C PRO A 8 -11.94 -3.21 -5.68
N SER A 9 -11.48 -4.31 -6.27
CA SER A 9 -10.63 -4.30 -7.48
C SER A 9 -11.30 -3.69 -8.71
N GLU A 10 -12.63 -3.71 -8.81
CA GLU A 10 -13.40 -3.10 -9.90
C GLU A 10 -13.65 -1.60 -9.66
N LEU A 11 -13.66 -1.17 -8.39
CA LEU A 11 -13.79 0.23 -7.99
C LEU A 11 -12.45 0.99 -8.03
N TYR A 12 -11.33 0.29 -7.88
CA TYR A 12 -10.00 0.88 -7.73
C TYR A 12 -8.97 0.36 -8.75
N ALA A 13 -9.39 -0.24 -9.87
CA ALA A 13 -8.47 -0.85 -10.84
C ALA A 13 -7.35 0.10 -11.30
N ASP A 14 -7.69 1.36 -11.62
CA ASP A 14 -6.72 2.41 -12.01
C ASP A 14 -5.88 2.94 -10.84
N ASP A 15 -6.29 2.62 -9.62
CA ASP A 15 -5.71 3.10 -8.36
C ASP A 15 -4.97 1.99 -7.60
N LEU A 16 -4.86 0.79 -8.17
CA LEU A 16 -4.02 -0.28 -7.64
C LEU A 16 -2.57 0.02 -7.98
N VAL A 17 -1.75 0.10 -6.95
CA VAL A 17 -0.33 0.45 -7.09
C VAL A 17 0.54 -0.57 -6.38
N PHE A 18 1.76 -0.74 -6.88
CA PHE A 18 2.77 -1.47 -6.15
C PHE A 18 3.29 -0.67 -4.95
N GLU A 19 3.95 -1.36 -4.02
CA GLU A 19 4.51 -0.74 -2.81
C GLU A 19 5.44 0.44 -3.11
N HIS A 20 6.30 0.31 -4.11
CA HIS A 20 7.28 1.35 -4.46
C HIS A 20 6.58 2.59 -5.03
N GLU A 21 5.55 2.41 -5.83
CA GLU A 21 4.71 3.51 -6.36
C GLU A 21 3.91 4.17 -5.25
N ALA A 22 3.33 3.38 -4.33
CA ALA A 22 2.64 3.90 -3.17
C ALA A 22 3.58 4.73 -2.28
N THR A 23 4.80 4.25 -2.08
CA THR A 23 5.85 4.98 -1.34
C THR A 23 6.17 6.30 -2.03
N ALA A 24 6.42 6.28 -3.34
CA ALA A 24 6.71 7.48 -4.13
C ALA A 24 5.55 8.51 -4.11
N ARG A 25 4.29 8.04 -4.14
CA ARG A 25 3.10 8.90 -4.16
C ARG A 25 2.67 9.43 -2.79
N THR A 26 2.95 8.71 -1.71
CA THR A 26 2.42 9.03 -0.36
C THR A 26 3.50 9.39 0.66
N GLY A 27 4.78 9.10 0.36
CA GLY A 27 5.88 9.25 1.32
C GLY A 27 5.86 8.23 2.46
N VAL A 28 4.86 7.33 2.51
CA VAL A 28 4.79 6.28 3.53
C VAL A 28 5.77 5.17 3.15
N PRO A 29 6.66 4.73 4.07
CA PRO A 29 7.60 3.66 3.77
C PRO A 29 6.89 2.35 3.42
N GLY A 30 7.39 1.65 2.41
CA GLY A 30 6.90 0.35 1.98
C GLY A 30 6.66 -0.67 3.11
N PRO A 31 7.57 -0.83 4.11
CA PRO A 31 7.33 -1.70 5.26
C PRO A 31 6.06 -1.35 6.07
N VAL A 32 5.74 -0.05 6.19
CA VAL A 32 4.54 0.41 6.89
C VAL A 32 3.28 0.08 6.09
N ILE A 33 3.32 0.25 4.76
CA ILE A 33 2.22 -0.12 3.86
C ILE A 33 1.94 -1.63 3.96
N ARG A 34 2.99 -2.47 3.92
CA ARG A 34 2.87 -3.92 4.14
C ARG A 34 2.28 -4.24 5.51
N GLN A 35 2.68 -3.51 6.55
CA GLN A 35 2.17 -3.69 7.91
C GLN A 35 0.67 -3.35 7.99
N TRP A 36 0.22 -2.27 7.34
CA TRP A 36 -1.20 -1.93 7.27
C TRP A 36 -2.01 -3.02 6.58
N ALA A 37 -1.52 -3.55 5.46
CA ALA A 37 -2.19 -4.64 4.75
C ALA A 37 -2.26 -5.91 5.60
N ARG A 38 -1.16 -6.29 6.28
CA ARG A 38 -1.15 -7.43 7.22
C ARG A 38 -2.15 -7.27 8.37
N ARG A 39 -2.39 -6.04 8.81
CA ARG A 39 -3.36 -5.71 9.87
C ARG A 39 -4.79 -5.48 9.36
N GLY A 40 -5.06 -5.72 8.07
CA GLY A 40 -6.36 -5.49 7.45
C GLY A 40 -6.79 -4.01 7.46
N LYS A 41 -5.84 -3.08 7.58
CA LYS A 41 -6.11 -1.63 7.60
C LYS A 41 -6.21 -1.03 6.20
N ILE A 42 -5.63 -1.72 5.23
CA ILE A 42 -5.78 -1.50 3.80
C ILE A 42 -5.96 -2.85 3.10
N GLN A 43 -6.56 -2.84 1.91
CA GLN A 43 -6.74 -3.99 1.07
C GLN A 43 -5.49 -4.30 0.25
N ARG A 44 -5.28 -5.60 0.03
CA ARG A 44 -4.21 -6.13 -0.84
C ARG A 44 -4.86 -6.91 -1.97
N PHE A 45 -4.29 -6.76 -3.15
CA PHE A 45 -4.74 -7.43 -4.36
C PHE A 45 -3.58 -8.24 -4.93
N SER A 46 -3.89 -9.34 -5.61
CA SER A 46 -2.90 -10.06 -6.37
C SER A 46 -2.36 -9.15 -7.47
N GLY A 47 -1.04 -9.09 -7.62
CA GLY A 47 -0.41 -8.38 -8.73
C GLY A 47 -0.85 -8.97 -10.06
N ASP A 48 -0.92 -8.14 -11.08
CA ASP A 48 -1.30 -8.48 -12.46
C ASP A 48 -0.17 -9.20 -13.24
N GLY A 49 0.88 -9.66 -12.56
CA GLY A 49 2.04 -10.29 -13.17
C GLY A 49 2.96 -9.31 -13.90
N ARG A 50 2.76 -8.00 -13.79
CA ARG A 50 3.69 -7.02 -14.35
C ARG A 50 5.02 -7.05 -13.61
N LEU A 51 6.09 -7.12 -14.39
CA LEU A 51 7.45 -6.90 -13.91
C LEU A 51 7.59 -5.43 -13.53
N THR A 52 8.05 -5.15 -12.31
CA THR A 52 8.43 -3.78 -11.96
C THR A 52 9.76 -3.46 -12.64
N GLY A 53 9.98 -2.19 -12.99
CA GLY A 53 11.12 -1.74 -13.82
C GLY A 53 12.52 -2.09 -13.30
N ASN A 54 12.64 -2.64 -12.09
CA ASN A 54 13.88 -3.12 -11.48
C ASN A 54 14.02 -4.65 -11.45
N GLY A 55 13.20 -5.40 -12.19
CA GLY A 55 13.27 -6.87 -12.26
C GLY A 55 12.73 -7.61 -11.04
N HIS A 56 12.09 -6.89 -10.10
CA HIS A 56 11.43 -7.50 -8.95
C HIS A 56 9.95 -7.76 -9.27
N GLU A 57 9.53 -9.02 -9.18
CA GLU A 57 8.12 -9.39 -9.25
C GLU A 57 7.43 -9.01 -7.93
N PHE A 58 6.70 -7.90 -7.94
CA PHE A 58 5.80 -7.62 -6.83
C PHE A 58 4.48 -8.33 -7.08
N LYS A 59 4.24 -9.43 -6.37
CA LYS A 59 3.01 -10.23 -6.48
C LYS A 59 1.81 -9.58 -5.79
N THR A 60 1.96 -8.37 -5.25
CA THR A 60 0.95 -7.73 -4.40
C THR A 60 0.84 -6.25 -4.73
N MET A 61 -0.37 -5.84 -5.04
CA MET A 61 -0.78 -4.46 -5.21
C MET A 61 -1.65 -4.01 -4.03
N TYR A 62 -1.75 -2.70 -3.85
CA TYR A 62 -2.52 -2.08 -2.78
C TYR A 62 -3.39 -0.96 -3.32
N ALA A 63 -4.53 -0.72 -2.69
CA ALA A 63 -5.41 0.39 -3.04
C ALA A 63 -4.80 1.73 -2.62
N LEU A 64 -4.41 2.58 -3.58
CA LEU A 64 -3.82 3.89 -3.33
C LEU A 64 -4.74 4.82 -2.49
N PRO A 65 -6.07 4.89 -2.70
CA PRO A 65 -6.95 5.74 -1.89
C PRO A 65 -6.91 5.37 -0.40
N GLU A 66 -6.91 4.08 -0.07
CA GLU A 66 -6.84 3.64 1.32
C GLU A 66 -5.49 3.97 1.97
N ILE A 67 -4.40 3.84 1.21
CA ILE A 67 -3.06 4.26 1.66
C ILE A 67 -3.05 5.78 1.90
N ARG A 68 -3.63 6.58 1.00
CA ARG A 68 -3.73 8.04 1.15
C ARG A 68 -4.50 8.44 2.41
N GLU A 69 -5.64 7.80 2.68
CA GLU A 69 -6.41 8.06 3.90
C GLU A 69 -5.60 7.73 5.16
N ARG A 70 -4.87 6.61 5.16
CA ARG A 70 -4.00 6.24 6.28
C ARG A 70 -2.81 7.17 6.41
N ALA A 71 -2.21 7.60 5.30
CA ALA A 71 -1.07 8.49 5.25
C ALA A 71 -1.36 9.84 5.93
N LYS A 72 -2.59 10.36 5.85
CA LYS A 72 -3.00 11.58 6.57
C LYS A 72 -2.76 11.49 8.08
N THR A 73 -2.90 10.29 8.64
CA THR A 73 -2.71 10.02 10.08
C THR A 73 -1.33 9.44 10.40
N TYR A 74 -0.56 9.10 9.37
CA TYR A 74 0.77 8.54 9.54
C TYR A 74 1.72 9.64 10.02
N ARG A 75 2.27 9.45 11.21
CA ARG A 75 3.40 10.23 11.70
C ARG A 75 4.62 9.33 11.76
N PRO A 76 5.70 9.63 10.99
CA PRO A 76 6.97 8.95 11.16
C PRO A 76 7.40 9.07 12.62
N MET A 77 7.63 7.94 13.27
CA MET A 77 8.15 7.96 14.63
C MET A 77 9.64 8.34 14.52
N PRO A 78 10.09 9.42 15.19
CA PRO A 78 11.50 9.78 15.15
C PRO A 78 12.30 8.60 15.71
N GLN A 79 13.21 8.08 14.90
CA GLN A 79 14.11 7.02 15.31
C GLN A 79 14.93 7.57 16.48
N ARG A 80 14.78 6.99 17.67
CA ARG A 80 15.54 7.42 18.85
C ARG A 80 17.02 7.27 18.50
N SER A 81 17.76 8.38 18.53
CA SER A 81 19.22 8.36 18.37
C SER A 81 19.80 7.32 19.32
N PRO A 82 20.73 6.47 18.88
CA PRO A 82 21.43 5.58 19.79
C PRO A 82 22.15 6.46 20.81
N VAL A 83 21.77 6.31 22.09
CA VAL A 83 22.57 6.85 23.18
C VAL A 83 23.88 6.07 23.13
N ALA A 84 24.97 6.74 22.80
CA ALA A 84 26.31 6.17 22.88
C ALA A 84 26.51 5.63 24.31
N ALA A 85 26.83 4.34 24.41
CA ALA A 85 27.12 3.65 25.65
C ALA A 85 28.53 3.96 26.15
#